data_AF-A0A5N9CTQ4-F1
#
_entry.id   AF-A0A5N9CTQ4-F1
#
_cell.length_a   1.000
_cell.length_b   1.000
_cell.length_c   1.000
_cell.angle_alpha   90.00
_cell.angle_beta   90.00
_cell.angle_gamma   90.00
#
_symmetry.space_group_name_H-M   'P 1'
#
loop_
_entity.id
_entity.type
_entity.pdbx_description
1 polymer ?
#
loop_
_entity_poly.entity_id
_entity_poly.type
_entity_poly.pdbx_seq_one_letter_code
_entity_poly.pdbx_strand_id
1 'polypeptide(L)'
;MGIDSNGLAKTIRRFNRFAAVGKDKDFGRGEFPFANSVSGDLAHQPNPNLGPLNQPPYYGLPLEPAAAGSTRLMTNEFAQVVHLRGHAIPGLYACGSASAHYYGVGYQAGCELGGAMTFGYLAARHAAGE
;
A
#
# COMPACT_ATOMS: atom_id res chain seq x y z
N MET A 1 -4.04 -8.83 -25.63
CA MET A 1 -4.62 -8.02 -24.53
C MET A 1 -6.09 -7.64 -24.72
N GLY A 2 -6.70 -7.72 -25.92
CA GLY A 2 -8.14 -7.47 -26.06
C GLY A 2 -8.59 -6.02 -25.85
N ILE A 3 -7.67 -5.07 -25.98
CA ILE A 3 -7.93 -3.62 -25.77
C ILE A 3 -8.31 -2.98 -27.11
N ASP A 4 -9.30 -2.08 -27.11
CA ASP A 4 -9.63 -1.24 -28.27
C ASP A 4 -8.42 -0.38 -28.69
N SER A 5 -7.93 -0.62 -29.90
CA SER A 5 -6.73 0.03 -30.43
C SER A 5 -6.94 1.54 -30.62
N ASN A 6 -8.13 1.96 -31.05
CA ASN A 6 -8.44 3.36 -31.27
C ASN A 6 -8.54 4.13 -29.95
N GLY A 7 -9.21 3.54 -28.96
CA GLY A 7 -9.27 4.03 -27.58
C GLY A 7 -7.89 4.15 -26.96
N LEU A 8 -7.07 3.11 -27.04
CA LEU A 8 -5.70 3.12 -26.50
C LEU A 8 -4.85 4.24 -27.13
N ALA A 9 -4.87 4.38 -28.44
CA ALA A 9 -4.11 5.42 -29.13
C ALA A 9 -4.57 6.84 -28.75
N LYS A 10 -5.88 7.05 -28.55
CA LYS A 10 -6.43 8.33 -28.06
C LYS A 10 -5.99 8.61 -26.62
N THR A 11 -6.02 7.61 -25.75
CA THR A 11 -5.58 7.71 -24.35
C THR A 11 -4.11 8.07 -24.26
N ILE A 12 -3.23 7.39 -24.99
CA ILE A 12 -1.78 7.70 -25.01
C ILE A 12 -1.54 9.13 -25.51
N ARG A 13 -2.18 9.55 -26.61
CA ARG A 13 -2.05 10.93 -27.10
C ARG A 13 -2.50 11.97 -26.07
N ARG A 14 -3.56 11.68 -25.32
CA ARG A 14 -4.05 12.58 -24.26
C ARG A 14 -3.08 12.62 -23.08
N PHE A 15 -2.64 11.46 -22.59
CA PHE A 15 -1.68 11.34 -21.51
C PHE A 15 -0.36 12.06 -21.83
N ASN A 16 0.18 11.90 -23.06
CA ASN A 16 1.42 12.58 -23.47
C ASN A 16 1.28 14.12 -23.47
N ARG A 17 0.08 14.66 -23.73
CA ARG A 17 -0.16 16.11 -23.57
C ARG A 17 -0.14 16.56 -22.11
N PHE A 18 -0.61 15.72 -21.19
CA PHE A 18 -0.52 15.99 -19.75
C PHE A 18 0.90 15.89 -19.24
N ALA A 19 1.66 14.89 -19.69
CA ALA A 19 3.08 14.74 -19.39
C ALA A 19 3.88 15.99 -19.82
N ALA A 20 3.66 16.49 -21.04
CA ALA A 20 4.35 17.67 -21.55
C ALA A 20 4.16 18.94 -20.69
N VAL A 21 3.02 19.08 -20.00
CA VAL A 21 2.73 20.22 -19.11
C VAL A 21 2.84 19.89 -17.62
N GLY A 22 3.12 18.63 -17.26
CA GLY A 22 3.19 18.13 -15.87
C GLY A 22 1.89 18.08 -15.10
N LYS A 23 0.72 18.10 -15.77
CA LYS A 23 -0.58 18.13 -15.10
C LYS A 23 -1.56 17.13 -15.70
N ASP A 24 -1.87 16.09 -14.92
CA ASP A 24 -2.94 15.15 -15.22
C ASP A 24 -4.30 15.71 -14.80
N LYS A 25 -5.08 16.15 -15.79
CA LYS A 25 -6.39 16.76 -15.56
C LYS A 25 -7.52 15.76 -15.33
N ASP A 26 -7.27 14.47 -15.54
CA ASP A 26 -8.31 13.45 -15.38
C ASP A 26 -8.35 12.93 -13.94
N PHE A 27 -7.19 12.64 -13.37
CA PHE A 27 -7.08 11.93 -12.08
C PHE A 27 -6.15 12.62 -11.07
N GLY A 28 -5.53 13.75 -11.42
CA GLY A 28 -4.65 14.49 -10.51
C GLY A 28 -3.36 13.74 -10.16
N ARG A 29 -2.89 12.82 -11.02
CA ARG A 29 -1.64 12.08 -10.78
C ARG A 29 -0.46 13.03 -10.59
N GLY A 30 0.26 12.86 -9.48
CA GLY A 30 1.42 13.67 -9.12
C GLY A 30 1.09 14.99 -8.42
N GLU A 31 -0.18 15.30 -8.12
CA GLU A 31 -0.54 16.50 -7.36
C GLU A 31 -0.41 16.30 -5.83
N PHE A 32 -0.49 15.06 -5.35
CA PHE A 32 -0.33 14.77 -3.92
C PHE A 32 1.16 14.91 -3.51
N PRO A 33 1.50 15.77 -2.53
CA PRO A 33 2.89 16.10 -2.21
C PRO A 33 3.77 14.88 -1.91
N PHE A 34 3.26 13.93 -1.11
CA PHE A 34 4.00 12.71 -0.79
C PHE A 34 4.30 11.87 -2.04
N ALA A 35 3.31 11.67 -2.91
CA ALA A 35 3.51 10.92 -4.16
C ALA A 35 4.49 11.65 -5.09
N ASN A 36 4.45 12.99 -5.13
CA ASN A 36 5.38 13.80 -5.90
C ASN A 36 6.83 13.67 -5.38
N SER A 37 7.03 13.57 -4.06
CA SER A 37 8.36 13.53 -3.46
C SER A 37 9.02 12.15 -3.42
N VAL A 38 8.27 11.05 -3.56
CA VAL A 38 8.81 9.69 -3.37
C VAL A 38 8.58 8.74 -4.55
N SER A 39 7.80 9.13 -5.55
CA SER A 39 7.41 8.25 -6.67
C SER A 39 7.79 8.83 -8.03
N GLY A 40 7.93 7.94 -9.01
CA GLY A 40 8.30 8.31 -10.38
C GLY A 40 9.79 8.52 -10.58
N ASP A 41 10.14 9.29 -11.61
CA ASP A 41 11.52 9.70 -11.89
C ASP A 41 11.73 11.12 -11.36
N LEU A 42 12.41 11.25 -10.21
CA LEU A 42 12.63 12.54 -9.54
C LEU A 42 13.51 13.51 -10.35
N ALA A 43 14.25 13.02 -11.34
CA ALA A 43 15.01 13.87 -12.26
C ALA A 43 14.13 14.44 -13.39
N HIS A 44 12.94 13.89 -13.59
CA HIS A 44 12.02 14.32 -14.64
C HIS A 44 11.20 15.55 -14.20
N GLN A 45 11.19 16.55 -15.07
CA GLN A 45 10.44 17.80 -14.90
C GLN A 45 9.42 17.96 -16.04
N PRO A 46 8.30 18.68 -15.82
CA PRO A 46 7.94 19.41 -14.60
C PRO A 46 7.23 18.58 -13.53
N ASN A 47 6.94 17.29 -13.79
CA ASN A 47 6.29 16.42 -12.81
C ASN A 47 6.92 15.02 -12.85
N PRO A 48 7.56 14.55 -11.77
CA PRO A 48 8.29 13.29 -11.75
C PRO A 48 7.40 12.06 -11.99
N ASN A 49 6.08 12.20 -11.81
CA ASN A 49 5.11 11.13 -11.96
C ASN A 49 4.49 11.04 -13.37
N LEU A 50 4.82 11.96 -14.30
CA LEU A 50 4.20 12.05 -15.62
C LEU A 50 5.22 12.05 -16.76
N GLY A 51 5.89 10.91 -17.00
CA GLY A 51 6.75 10.72 -18.17
C GLY A 51 5.97 10.41 -19.46
N PRO A 52 6.38 10.91 -20.63
CA PRO A 52 5.69 10.64 -21.89
C PRO A 52 5.87 9.18 -22.35
N LEU A 53 4.82 8.60 -22.93
CA LEU A 53 4.80 7.27 -23.55
C LEU A 53 4.88 7.41 -25.07
N ASN A 54 6.07 7.72 -25.61
CA ASN A 54 6.28 8.01 -27.03
C ASN A 54 7.44 7.24 -27.68
N GLN A 55 8.15 6.39 -26.92
CA GLN A 55 9.26 5.60 -27.43
C GLN A 55 8.89 4.10 -27.43
N PRO A 56 8.91 3.42 -28.59
CA PRO A 56 8.76 1.97 -28.65
C PRO A 56 10.04 1.25 -28.19
N PRO A 57 9.99 -0.06 -27.88
CA PRO A 57 8.81 -0.94 -27.90
C PRO A 57 7.83 -0.66 -26.76
N TYR A 58 6.53 -0.82 -27.03
CA TYR A 58 5.47 -0.67 -26.02
C TYR A 58 5.17 -2.00 -25.33
N TYR A 59 4.94 -1.94 -24.02
CA TYR A 59 4.60 -3.11 -23.19
C TYR A 59 3.27 -2.89 -22.49
N GLY A 60 2.56 -3.99 -22.21
CA GLY A 60 1.35 -3.98 -21.41
C GLY A 60 1.27 -5.22 -20.54
N LEU A 61 0.84 -5.02 -19.29
CA LEU A 61 0.66 -6.09 -18.30
C LEU A 61 -0.78 -6.03 -17.76
N PRO A 62 -1.51 -7.15 -17.70
CA PRO A 62 -2.78 -7.20 -16.99
C PRO A 62 -2.53 -7.00 -15.49
N LEU A 63 -3.31 -6.12 -14.87
CA LEU A 63 -3.29 -5.89 -13.43
C LEU A 63 -4.57 -6.47 -12.84
N GLU A 64 -4.41 -7.39 -11.90
CA GLU A 64 -5.53 -8.01 -11.17
C GLU A 64 -5.44 -7.62 -9.69
N PRO A 65 -6.57 -7.38 -9.00
CA PRO A 65 -6.56 -7.17 -7.56
C PRO A 65 -6.02 -8.40 -6.83
N ALA A 66 -4.88 -8.26 -6.17
CA ALA A 66 -4.41 -9.25 -5.21
C ALA A 66 -5.06 -8.97 -3.85
N ALA A 67 -5.90 -9.88 -3.37
CA ALA A 67 -6.53 -9.74 -2.06
C ALA A 67 -5.51 -9.98 -0.93
N ALA A 68 -5.45 -9.05 0.02
CA ALA A 68 -4.77 -9.22 1.30
C ALA A 68 -5.83 -9.33 2.42
N GLY A 69 -6.56 -10.46 2.46
CA GLY A 69 -7.67 -10.66 3.38
C GLY A 69 -7.51 -11.94 4.19
N SER A 70 -6.73 -11.89 5.27
CA SER A 70 -6.79 -12.92 6.33
C SER A 70 -7.69 -12.44 7.46
N THR A 71 -8.53 -13.32 7.98
CA THR A 71 -9.12 -13.16 9.31
C THR A 71 -7.98 -13.09 10.33
N ARG A 72 -8.03 -12.09 11.21
CA ARG A 72 -6.97 -11.79 12.18
C ARG A 72 -7.51 -11.85 13.61
N LEU A 73 -6.64 -12.16 14.57
CA LEU A 73 -6.98 -12.27 15.98
C LEU A 73 -6.97 -10.90 16.66
N MET A 74 -7.96 -10.61 17.50
CA MET A 74 -7.90 -9.43 18.36
C MET A 74 -6.90 -9.65 19.48
N THR A 75 -6.07 -8.65 19.75
CA THR A 75 -5.09 -8.69 20.84
C THR A 75 -5.16 -7.45 21.73
N ASN A 76 -4.71 -7.59 22.98
CA ASN A 76 -4.52 -6.46 23.89
C ASN A 76 -3.15 -5.77 23.66
N GLU A 77 -2.80 -4.81 24.52
CA GLU A 77 -1.55 -4.05 24.48
C GLU A 77 -0.28 -4.90 24.67
N PHE A 78 -0.41 -6.10 25.24
CA PHE A 78 0.66 -7.09 25.43
C PHE A 78 0.69 -8.15 24.32
N ALA A 79 -0.08 -7.93 23.24
CA ALA A 79 -0.26 -8.87 22.14
C ALA A 79 -0.88 -10.23 22.53
N GLN A 80 -1.51 -10.33 23.71
CA GLN A 80 -2.28 -11.50 24.10
C GLN A 80 -3.59 -11.54 23.32
N VAL A 81 -3.96 -12.74 22.85
CA VAL A 81 -5.23 -12.94 22.15
C VAL A 81 -6.40 -12.72 23.11
N VAL A 82 -7.37 -11.92 22.68
CA VAL A 82 -8.57 -11.60 23.44
C VAL A 82 -9.69 -12.53 23.01
N HIS A 83 -10.26 -13.24 23.98
CA HIS A 83 -11.42 -14.08 23.77
C HIS A 83 -12.67 -13.22 23.46
N LEU A 84 -13.67 -13.78 22.78
CA LEU A 84 -14.91 -13.08 22.44
C LEU A 84 -15.69 -12.53 23.66
N ARG A 85 -15.38 -13.00 24.87
CA ARG A 85 -15.93 -12.52 26.15
C ARG A 85 -15.12 -11.36 26.76
N GLY A 86 -14.10 -10.86 26.08
CA GLY A 86 -13.31 -9.70 26.48
C GLY A 86 -12.11 -9.98 27.40
N HIS A 87 -11.90 -11.22 27.84
CA HIS A 87 -10.73 -11.59 28.65
C HIS A 87 -9.57 -12.09 27.77
N ALA A 88 -8.34 -11.87 28.22
CA ALA A 88 -7.16 -12.47 27.59
C ALA A 88 -7.19 -14.01 27.71
N ILE A 89 -6.61 -14.70 26.73
CA ILE A 89 -6.40 -16.15 26.76
C ILE A 89 -4.97 -16.40 27.29
N PRO A 90 -4.81 -17.01 28.49
CA PRO A 90 -3.49 -17.21 29.08
C PRO A 90 -2.57 -18.02 28.16
N GLY A 91 -1.34 -17.52 27.97
CA GLY A 91 -0.31 -18.18 27.16
C GLY A 91 -0.45 -18.06 25.64
N LEU A 92 -1.50 -17.41 25.13
CA LEU A 92 -1.73 -17.25 23.69
C LEU A 92 -1.49 -15.81 23.24
N TYR A 93 -0.57 -15.64 22.28
CA TYR A 93 -0.18 -14.34 21.73
C TYR A 93 -0.25 -14.35 20.20
N ALA A 94 -0.50 -13.19 19.59
CA ALA A 94 -0.49 -13.03 18.14
C ALA A 94 0.10 -11.67 17.75
N CYS A 95 0.95 -11.66 16.72
CA CYS A 95 1.63 -10.45 16.23
C CYS A 95 1.65 -10.44 14.69
N GLY A 96 1.86 -9.26 14.10
CA GLY A 96 1.93 -9.08 12.65
C GLY A 96 0.66 -9.56 11.95
N SER A 97 0.82 -10.28 10.84
CA SER A 97 -0.31 -10.72 9.99
C SER A 97 -1.30 -11.67 10.67
N ALA A 98 -0.98 -12.22 11.85
CA ALA A 98 -1.90 -13.01 12.66
C ALA A 98 -2.79 -12.17 13.59
N SER A 99 -2.40 -10.92 13.89
CA SER A 99 -3.14 -10.00 14.76
C SER A 99 -3.86 -8.92 13.96
N ALA A 100 -4.99 -8.45 14.50
CA ALA A 100 -5.77 -7.37 13.93
C ALA A 100 -4.93 -6.08 13.93
N HIS A 101 -5.04 -5.28 12.85
CA HIS A 101 -4.27 -4.05 12.75
C HIS A 101 -4.66 -3.07 13.87
N TYR A 102 -3.66 -2.57 14.58
CA TYR A 102 -3.84 -1.54 15.61
C TYR A 102 -4.15 -0.14 15.04
N TYR A 103 -3.89 0.07 13.75
CA TYR A 103 -4.06 1.35 13.03
C TYR A 103 -5.38 1.43 12.23
N GLY A 104 -6.31 0.50 12.44
CA GLY A 104 -7.63 0.54 11.83
C GLY A 104 -7.64 0.22 10.33
N VAL A 105 -8.42 0.98 9.55
CA VAL A 105 -8.68 0.74 8.12
C VAL A 105 -7.66 1.46 7.26
N GLY A 106 -7.12 0.76 6.26
CA GLY A 106 -6.18 1.29 5.27
C GLY A 106 -4.82 0.60 5.34
N TYR A 107 -3.97 0.95 4.38
CA TYR A 107 -2.58 0.48 4.33
C TYR A 107 -1.65 1.63 4.69
N GLN A 108 -0.77 1.40 5.66
CA GLN A 108 0.28 2.35 6.04
C GLN A 108 1.61 1.64 5.87
N ALA A 109 2.45 2.17 4.98
CA ALA A 109 3.74 1.55 4.66
C ALA A 109 4.61 1.44 5.91
N GLY A 110 5.16 0.24 6.15
CA GLY A 110 6.02 -0.05 7.29
C GLY A 110 5.30 -0.42 8.60
N CYS A 111 4.01 -0.12 8.75
CA CYS A 111 3.28 -0.41 10.00
C CYS A 111 3.12 -1.91 10.27
N GLU A 112 2.97 -2.75 9.24
CA GLU A 112 2.83 -4.21 9.43
C GLU A 112 4.11 -4.81 10.05
N LEU A 113 5.28 -4.53 9.46
CA LEU A 113 6.56 -5.04 9.95
C LEU A 113 6.96 -4.39 11.28
N GLY A 114 6.81 -3.06 11.38
CA GLY A 114 7.08 -2.33 12.62
C GLY A 114 6.23 -2.85 13.77
N GLY A 115 4.92 -2.98 13.55
CA GLY A 115 3.98 -3.54 14.51
C GLY A 115 4.33 -4.97 14.88
N ALA A 116 4.66 -5.83 13.92
CA ALA A 116 5.07 -7.21 14.20
C ALA A 116 6.28 -7.28 15.14
N MET A 117 7.32 -6.47 14.89
CA MET A 117 8.51 -6.41 15.75
C MET A 117 8.18 -5.86 17.14
N THR A 118 7.46 -4.75 17.22
CA THR A 118 7.10 -4.11 18.49
C THR A 118 6.22 -5.00 19.35
N PHE A 119 5.11 -5.52 18.81
CA PHE A 119 4.22 -6.39 19.56
C PHE A 119 4.83 -7.77 19.82
N GLY A 120 5.71 -8.26 18.94
CA GLY A 120 6.51 -9.46 19.21
C GLY A 120 7.41 -9.29 20.44
N TYR A 121 8.08 -8.14 20.56
CA TYR A 121 8.87 -7.81 21.75
C TYR A 121 8.02 -7.70 23.01
N LEU A 122 6.87 -7.01 22.94
CA LEU A 122 5.94 -6.87 24.08
C LEU A 122 5.37 -8.23 24.52
N ALA A 123 5.02 -9.10 23.56
CA ALA A 123 4.56 -10.46 23.82
C ALA A 123 5.61 -11.27 24.59
N ALA A 124 6.86 -11.21 24.14
CA ALA A 124 7.95 -11.96 24.76
C ALA A 124 8.21 -11.51 26.20
N ARG A 125 8.23 -10.19 26.45
CA ARG A 125 8.40 -9.64 27.80
C ARG A 125 7.26 -10.02 28.74
N HIS A 126 6.03 -9.83 28.29
CA HIS A 126 4.86 -10.21 29.07
C HIS A 126 4.85 -11.72 29.36
N ALA A 127 5.22 -12.56 28.38
CA ALA A 127 5.32 -14.00 28.57
C ALA A 127 6.43 -14.41 29.55
N ALA A 128 7.52 -13.63 29.64
CA ALA A 128 8.62 -13.82 30.58
C ALA A 128 8.33 -13.28 32.00
N GLY A 129 7.27 -12.49 32.18
CA GLY A 129 6.93 -11.84 33.46
C GLY A 129 7.71 -10.56 33.74
N GLU A 130 8.20 -9.89 32.70
CA GLU A 130 8.95 -8.62 32.75
C GLU A 130 8.09 -7.35 32.53
#